data_AF-A0A1R3J529-F1
#
_entry.id   AF-A0A1R3J529-F1
#
_cell.length_a   1.000
_cell.length_b   1.000
_cell.length_c   1.000
_cell.angle_alpha   90.00
_cell.angle_beta   90.00
_cell.angle_gamma   90.00
#
_symmetry.space_group_name_H-M   'P 1'
#
loop_
_entity.id
_entity.type
_entity.pdbx_description
1 polymer ?
#
loop_
_entity_poly.entity_id
_entity_poly.type
_entity_poly.pdbx_seq_one_letter_code
_entity_poly.pdbx_strand_id
1 'polypeptide(L)'
;MGRKKQINPRRSGALTVESNGNVESELDKQEANQNGQKGKDEITDTETPFFVQVDKSAWQLQEHLDISEVVLIDLNLREEFAGYRISEDFYGDSKYSLRFRVCNVSEFITRIKLGHWPVLSSSDVSLEFVEKSMSDGAETESLIFSGSFDGPDEGISALVHLASLKFMTLRPVMGLTLSEGLSSLRVRVEILRSLFDDCESLLENTRQLWKKSMINVIAWLRPEVMTSEAKYGISDTVNMEVDVSRVADGETSRPGNRAKFDVAGFYEAIKPSKENSMLEDEFPDLLPVLRPYQRRAAYWMVQREKGDSRSLDEWQRNMLSSPLCIQVDCLDTHSKVFFNPFG
;
A
#
# COMPACT_ATOMS: atom_id res chain seq x y z
N MET A 1 40.72 22.59 22.12
CA MET A 1 39.94 22.23 23.33
C MET A 1 38.57 21.73 22.90
N GLY A 2 38.38 20.40 22.89
CA GLY A 2 37.16 19.75 22.44
C GLY A 2 36.09 19.71 23.52
N ARG A 3 34.85 20.12 23.19
CA ARG A 3 33.67 19.94 24.04
C ARG A 3 32.97 18.63 23.65
N LYS A 4 32.92 17.67 24.58
CA LYS A 4 32.09 16.45 24.46
C LYS A 4 30.60 16.84 24.45
N LYS A 5 29.85 16.41 23.43
CA LYS A 5 28.38 16.51 23.39
C LYS A 5 27.77 15.42 24.28
N GLN A 6 26.78 15.78 25.10
CA GLN A 6 26.00 14.85 25.92
C GLN A 6 25.11 13.95 25.05
N ILE A 7 24.93 12.71 25.47
CA ILE A 7 24.34 11.62 24.68
C ILE A 7 22.81 11.47 24.83
N ASN A 8 22.12 12.17 25.74
CA ASN A 8 20.65 12.08 25.85
C ASN A 8 20.02 13.37 26.41
N PRO A 9 19.06 14.02 25.72
CA PRO A 9 18.29 15.12 26.28
C PRO A 9 17.21 14.60 27.25
N ARG A 10 17.19 15.12 28.48
CA ARG A 10 16.13 14.87 29.46
C ARG A 10 14.83 15.56 29.01
N ARG A 11 13.76 14.78 28.82
CA ARG A 11 12.39 15.30 28.62
C ARG A 11 11.84 15.80 29.94
N SER A 12 11.46 17.07 29.98
CA SER A 12 10.73 17.71 31.10
C SER A 12 9.22 17.57 30.88
N GLY A 13 8.47 17.30 31.94
CA GLY A 13 7.00 17.46 31.96
C GLY A 13 6.20 16.35 32.65
N ALA A 14 6.54 16.02 33.91
CA ALA A 14 5.61 15.33 34.81
C ALA A 14 4.98 16.39 35.72
N LEU A 15 3.65 16.50 35.69
CA LEU A 15 2.86 17.36 36.57
C LEU A 15 2.36 16.50 37.73
N THR A 16 3.07 16.57 38.84
CA THR A 16 2.62 16.08 40.16
C THR A 16 1.86 17.23 40.82
N VAL A 17 0.61 17.00 41.23
CA VAL A 17 -0.11 17.89 42.17
C VAL A 17 -0.13 17.17 43.51
N GLU A 18 0.50 17.81 44.50
CA GLU A 18 0.59 17.34 45.88
C GLU A 18 -0.70 17.59 46.66
N SER A 19 -0.93 16.64 47.56
CA SER A 19 -1.92 16.56 48.62
C SER A 19 -1.75 17.66 49.69
N ASN A 20 -2.86 18.12 50.29
CA ASN A 20 -3.01 18.25 51.74
C ASN A 20 -4.46 18.57 52.13
N GLY A 21 -5.01 17.79 53.07
CA GLY A 21 -6.34 18.04 53.63
C GLY A 21 -6.92 16.86 54.43
N ASN A 22 -6.30 16.58 55.56
CA ASN A 22 -6.63 15.64 56.64
C ASN A 22 -8.12 15.63 57.09
N VAL A 23 -8.79 14.46 57.16
CA VAL A 23 -9.76 14.08 58.23
C VAL A 23 -9.85 12.54 58.31
N GLU A 24 -9.69 12.03 59.54
CA GLU A 24 -9.74 10.65 60.01
C GLU A 24 -11.15 10.04 60.07
N SER A 25 -11.23 8.70 60.12
CA SER A 25 -12.10 7.84 60.97
C SER A 25 -12.22 6.45 60.30
N GLU A 26 -11.43 5.47 60.75
CA GLU A 26 -11.80 4.37 61.67
C GLU A 26 -12.76 3.33 61.04
N LEU A 27 -12.25 2.14 60.69
CA LEU A 27 -12.11 0.92 61.51
C LEU A 27 -13.42 0.11 61.62
N ASP A 28 -13.43 -1.08 61.01
CA ASP A 28 -13.63 -2.40 61.66
C ASP A 28 -13.68 -3.49 60.56
N LYS A 29 -12.78 -4.50 60.53
CA LYS A 29 -12.74 -5.76 61.32
C LYS A 29 -14.10 -6.52 61.23
N GLN A 30 -14.21 -7.81 60.93
CA GLN A 30 -13.31 -8.95 60.87
C GLN A 30 -14.06 -10.12 60.17
N GLU A 31 -13.30 -11.02 59.51
CA GLU A 31 -13.35 -12.51 59.56
C GLU A 31 -14.68 -13.24 59.89
N ALA A 32 -15.05 -14.41 59.36
CA ALA A 32 -14.54 -15.36 58.37
C ALA A 32 -15.61 -16.48 58.29
N ASN A 33 -15.77 -17.12 57.13
CA ASN A 33 -15.72 -18.59 56.93
C ASN A 33 -16.62 -19.13 55.80
N GLN A 34 -15.91 -19.74 54.84
CA GLN A 34 -16.10 -21.08 54.30
C GLN A 34 -17.14 -21.38 53.20
N ASN A 35 -16.53 -21.90 52.13
CA ASN A 35 -16.98 -22.96 51.22
C ASN A 35 -17.97 -22.63 50.11
N GLY A 36 -17.40 -22.58 48.91
CA GLY A 36 -18.11 -22.80 47.65
C GLY A 36 -17.14 -22.81 46.48
N GLN A 37 -16.48 -23.96 46.23
CA GLN A 37 -15.88 -24.23 44.93
C GLN A 37 -16.93 -24.01 43.83
N LYS A 38 -16.65 -23.14 42.86
CA LYS A 38 -17.07 -23.36 41.47
C LYS A 38 -16.16 -22.59 40.52
N GLY A 39 -15.59 -23.39 39.60
CA GLY A 39 -14.96 -23.07 38.33
C GLY A 39 -14.53 -21.64 38.07
N LYS A 40 -13.21 -21.49 37.90
CA LYS A 40 -12.68 -20.60 36.86
C LYS A 40 -13.31 -21.03 35.52
N ASP A 41 -14.39 -20.36 35.13
CA ASP A 41 -14.64 -20.17 33.72
C ASP A 41 -13.83 -18.94 33.34
N GLU A 42 -12.65 -19.17 32.77
CA GLU A 42 -12.05 -18.21 31.85
C GLU A 42 -13.08 -18.00 30.74
N ILE A 43 -13.91 -16.98 30.92
CA ILE A 43 -14.63 -16.37 29.81
C ILE A 43 -13.53 -15.76 28.96
N THR A 44 -13.01 -16.55 28.02
CA THR A 44 -12.30 -16.02 26.87
C THR A 44 -13.28 -15.06 26.21
N ASP A 45 -13.07 -13.77 26.43
CA ASP A 45 -13.80 -12.71 25.78
C ASP A 45 -13.54 -12.89 24.28
N THR A 46 -14.45 -13.59 23.59
CA THR A 46 -14.30 -13.86 22.16
C THR A 46 -14.47 -12.52 21.46
N GLU A 47 -13.33 -11.90 21.18
CA GLU A 47 -13.24 -10.59 20.58
C GLU A 47 -14.05 -10.55 19.27
N THR A 48 -14.98 -9.60 19.18
CA THR A 48 -15.87 -9.50 18.01
C THR A 48 -15.07 -9.10 16.78
N PRO A 49 -15.14 -9.86 15.66
CA PRO A 49 -14.41 -9.51 14.46
C PRO A 49 -14.93 -8.22 13.83
N PHE A 50 -14.03 -7.48 13.18
CA PHE A 50 -14.35 -6.32 12.35
C PHE A 50 -14.45 -6.75 10.89
N PHE A 51 -15.49 -6.29 10.19
CA PHE A 51 -15.72 -6.66 8.80
C PHE A 51 -15.54 -5.47 7.85
N VAL A 52 -14.84 -5.71 6.74
CA VAL A 52 -14.72 -4.75 5.63
C VAL A 52 -15.33 -5.35 4.38
N GLN A 53 -16.41 -4.74 3.90
CA GLN A 53 -17.08 -5.20 2.68
C GLN A 53 -16.24 -4.86 1.45
N VAL A 54 -16.05 -5.84 0.56
CA VAL A 54 -15.42 -5.61 -0.75
C VAL A 54 -16.44 -4.98 -1.69
N ASP A 55 -16.04 -3.92 -2.37
CA ASP A 55 -16.90 -3.21 -3.31
C ASP A 55 -17.06 -4.01 -4.62
N LYS A 56 -18.29 -4.39 -4.97
CA LYS A 56 -18.57 -5.20 -6.17
C LYS A 56 -19.01 -4.38 -7.38
N SER A 57 -19.04 -3.05 -7.30
CA SER A 57 -19.58 -2.21 -8.37
C SER A 57 -18.84 -2.40 -9.70
N ALA A 58 -17.55 -2.72 -9.64
CA ALA A 58 -16.72 -2.96 -10.82
C ALA A 58 -16.84 -4.37 -11.42
N TRP A 59 -17.42 -5.35 -10.73
CA TRP A 59 -17.34 -6.75 -11.16
C TRP A 59 -18.10 -7.07 -12.45
N GLN A 60 -19.10 -6.26 -12.82
CA GLN A 60 -19.87 -6.43 -14.05
C GLN A 60 -19.32 -5.58 -15.22
N LEU A 61 -18.28 -4.77 -14.97
CA LEU A 61 -17.69 -3.95 -16.01
C LEU A 61 -16.93 -4.82 -17.00
N GLN A 62 -16.87 -4.41 -18.25
CA GLN A 62 -16.10 -5.11 -19.28
C GLN A 62 -14.60 -4.80 -19.19
N GLU A 63 -14.25 -3.67 -18.58
CA GLU A 63 -12.88 -3.21 -18.41
C GLU A 63 -12.48 -3.29 -16.94
N HIS A 64 -11.44 -4.07 -16.65
CA HIS A 64 -10.87 -4.22 -15.32
C HIS A 64 -9.44 -3.72 -15.26
N LEU A 65 -9.08 -3.13 -14.12
CA LEU A 65 -7.70 -2.73 -13.80
C LEU A 65 -7.07 -3.74 -12.83
N ASP A 66 -7.10 -5.02 -13.22
CA ASP A 66 -6.53 -6.13 -12.44
C ASP A 66 -5.01 -5.97 -12.34
N ILE A 67 -4.47 -5.73 -11.14
CA ILE A 67 -3.02 -5.56 -10.95
C ILE A 67 -2.31 -6.91 -10.82
N SER A 68 -2.91 -7.83 -10.08
CA SER A 68 -2.30 -9.11 -9.70
C SER A 68 -3.36 -10.13 -9.27
N GLU A 69 -2.97 -11.41 -9.21
CA GLU A 69 -3.76 -12.48 -8.60
C GLU A 69 -3.10 -12.90 -7.28
N VAL A 70 -3.88 -12.92 -6.20
CA VAL A 70 -3.45 -13.45 -4.91
C VAL A 70 -4.04 -14.84 -4.70
N VAL A 71 -3.30 -15.68 -3.97
CA VAL A 71 -3.73 -17.02 -3.60
C VAL A 71 -4.24 -16.98 -2.17
N LEU A 72 -5.50 -17.38 -1.98
CA LEU A 72 -6.02 -17.73 -0.68
C LEU A 72 -5.58 -19.14 -0.33
N ILE A 73 -5.07 -19.31 0.88
CA ILE A 73 -4.65 -20.56 1.50
C ILE A 73 -5.55 -20.90 2.69
N ASP A 74 -5.38 -22.09 3.26
CA ASP A 74 -6.15 -22.57 4.41
C ASP A 74 -7.67 -22.43 4.21
N LEU A 75 -8.13 -22.79 3.00
CA LEU A 75 -9.52 -22.66 2.65
C LEU A 75 -10.40 -23.53 3.54
N ASN A 76 -11.36 -22.88 4.19
CA ASN A 76 -12.44 -23.53 4.91
C ASN A 76 -13.72 -23.40 4.07
N LEU A 77 -14.02 -24.45 3.30
CA LEU A 77 -15.26 -24.59 2.55
C LEU A 77 -16.30 -25.30 3.41
N ARG A 78 -17.50 -24.74 3.52
CA ARG A 78 -18.60 -25.46 4.18
C ARG A 78 -19.12 -26.57 3.28
N GLU A 79 -19.32 -27.76 3.85
CA GLU A 79 -19.77 -28.98 3.15
C GLU A 79 -21.03 -28.75 2.30
N GLU A 80 -21.95 -27.90 2.77
CA GLU A 80 -23.19 -27.53 2.07
C GLU A 80 -22.96 -26.90 0.68
N PHE A 81 -21.76 -26.35 0.45
CA PHE A 81 -21.36 -25.71 -0.80
C PHE A 81 -20.30 -26.51 -1.57
N ALA A 82 -20.04 -27.77 -1.19
CA ALA A 82 -19.23 -28.67 -1.98
C ALA A 82 -19.89 -28.96 -3.33
N GLY A 83 -19.15 -28.79 -4.42
CA GLY A 83 -19.65 -28.86 -5.80
C GLY A 83 -20.22 -27.53 -6.33
N TYR A 84 -20.25 -26.47 -5.51
CA TYR A 84 -20.74 -25.16 -5.93
C TYR A 84 -19.80 -24.54 -6.98
N ARG A 85 -20.36 -24.01 -8.08
CA ARG A 85 -19.57 -23.41 -9.17
C ARG A 85 -19.63 -21.91 -9.10
N ILE A 86 -18.46 -21.28 -9.01
CA ILE A 86 -18.34 -19.82 -9.16
C ILE A 86 -18.57 -19.51 -10.65
N SER A 87 -19.77 -19.02 -10.96
CA SER A 87 -20.27 -18.71 -12.32
C SER A 87 -20.55 -17.22 -12.48
N GLU A 88 -20.57 -16.69 -13.71
CA GLU A 88 -20.61 -15.24 -13.96
C GLU A 88 -21.83 -14.55 -13.34
N ASP A 89 -22.93 -15.29 -13.18
CA ASP A 89 -24.15 -14.85 -12.51
C ASP A 89 -23.89 -14.34 -11.09
N PHE A 90 -22.81 -14.80 -10.44
CA PHE A 90 -22.35 -14.34 -9.14
C PHE A 90 -22.09 -12.82 -9.11
N TYR A 91 -21.43 -12.29 -10.14
CA TYR A 91 -21.10 -10.87 -10.18
C TYR A 91 -22.35 -10.01 -10.32
N GLY A 92 -23.42 -10.59 -10.88
CA GLY A 92 -24.76 -10.06 -10.99
C GLY A 92 -25.52 -9.94 -9.67
N ASP A 93 -25.34 -10.94 -8.80
CA ASP A 93 -26.30 -11.21 -7.74
C ASP A 93 -26.04 -10.39 -6.47
N SER A 94 -27.09 -9.69 -6.01
CA SER A 94 -27.04 -8.93 -4.76
C SER A 94 -26.83 -9.81 -3.54
N LYS A 95 -27.28 -11.08 -3.59
CA LYS A 95 -27.27 -11.99 -2.45
C LYS A 95 -25.86 -12.42 -2.08
N TYR A 96 -24.93 -12.47 -3.02
CA TYR A 96 -23.56 -12.83 -2.73
C TYR A 96 -22.72 -11.60 -2.39
N SER A 97 -21.79 -11.80 -1.45
CA SER A 97 -20.95 -10.74 -0.94
C SER A 97 -19.58 -11.28 -0.54
N LEU A 98 -18.54 -10.47 -0.76
CA LEU A 98 -17.17 -10.79 -0.37
C LEU A 98 -16.74 -9.76 0.68
N ARG A 99 -16.13 -10.21 1.77
CA ARG A 99 -15.70 -9.31 2.86
C ARG A 99 -14.42 -9.80 3.51
N PHE A 100 -13.62 -8.88 4.02
CA PHE A 100 -12.56 -9.21 4.95
C PHE A 100 -13.14 -9.38 6.34
N ARG A 101 -12.74 -10.46 7.02
CA ARG A 101 -12.90 -10.66 8.45
C ARG A 101 -11.58 -10.39 9.13
N VAL A 102 -11.57 -9.42 10.04
CA VAL A 102 -10.39 -8.96 10.77
C VAL A 102 -10.58 -9.20 12.26
N CYS A 103 -9.72 -10.01 12.86
CA CYS A 103 -9.72 -10.35 14.28
C CYS A 103 -8.71 -9.50 15.07
N ASN A 104 -8.80 -9.53 16.40
CA ASN A 104 -7.82 -8.91 17.30
C ASN A 104 -7.61 -7.39 17.07
N VAL A 105 -8.70 -6.65 16.81
CA VAL A 105 -8.64 -5.22 16.44
C VAL A 105 -9.38 -4.30 17.40
N SER A 106 -9.91 -4.78 18.52
CA SER A 106 -10.70 -4.00 19.49
C SER A 106 -10.00 -2.70 19.89
N GLU A 107 -8.69 -2.73 20.16
CA GLU A 107 -7.91 -1.55 20.52
C GLU A 107 -7.71 -0.54 19.37
N PHE A 108 -7.90 -0.98 18.12
CA PHE A 108 -7.69 -0.17 16.92
C PHE A 108 -8.99 0.31 16.25
N ILE A 109 -10.17 -0.21 16.61
CA ILE A 109 -11.45 0.10 15.94
C ILE A 109 -11.67 1.61 15.77
N THR A 110 -11.45 2.39 16.83
CA THR A 110 -11.64 3.85 16.79
C THR A 110 -10.69 4.52 15.80
N ARG A 111 -9.45 4.04 15.70
CA ARG A 111 -8.45 4.57 14.75
C ARG A 111 -8.75 4.15 13.32
N ILE A 112 -9.18 2.91 13.13
CA ILE A 112 -9.61 2.36 11.84
C ILE A 112 -10.77 3.20 11.27
N LYS A 113 -11.77 3.52 12.10
CA LYS A 113 -12.89 4.39 11.72
C LYS A 113 -12.48 5.81 11.34
N LEU A 114 -11.31 6.27 11.81
CA LEU A 114 -10.71 7.56 11.45
C LEU A 114 -9.78 7.47 10.22
N GLY A 115 -9.71 6.31 9.55
CA GLY A 115 -8.84 6.08 8.38
C GLY A 115 -7.40 5.70 8.73
N HIS A 116 -7.08 5.49 10.00
CA HIS A 116 -5.77 4.99 10.41
C HIS A 116 -5.79 3.46 10.51
N TRP A 117 -5.13 2.81 9.56
CA TRP A 117 -5.03 1.36 9.54
C TRP A 117 -3.73 0.87 10.20
N PRO A 118 -3.80 0.03 11.26
CA PRO A 118 -2.62 -0.60 11.86
C PRO A 118 -2.04 -1.70 10.94
N VAL A 119 -0.81 -2.12 11.22
CA VAL A 119 -0.29 -3.37 10.65
C VAL A 119 -0.79 -4.50 11.55
N LEU A 120 -1.55 -5.42 10.96
CA LEU A 120 -2.17 -6.57 11.60
C LEU A 120 -1.45 -7.83 11.16
N SER A 121 -1.46 -8.86 12.02
CA SER A 121 -0.98 -10.19 11.64
C SER A 121 -1.80 -10.72 10.46
N SER A 122 -1.14 -11.29 9.47
CA SER A 122 -1.76 -12.04 8.38
C SER A 122 -2.72 -13.13 8.86
N SER A 123 -2.44 -13.76 10.00
CA SER A 123 -3.32 -14.75 10.65
C SER A 123 -4.66 -14.19 11.11
N ASP A 124 -4.73 -12.87 11.34
CA ASP A 124 -5.91 -12.19 11.87
C ASP A 124 -6.80 -11.65 10.75
N VAL A 125 -6.39 -11.80 9.49
CA VAL A 125 -7.13 -11.34 8.32
C VAL A 125 -7.49 -12.54 7.43
N SER A 126 -8.78 -12.73 7.21
CA SER A 126 -9.29 -13.73 6.26
C SER A 126 -10.28 -13.10 5.29
N LEU A 127 -10.39 -13.67 4.10
CA LEU A 127 -11.39 -13.30 3.12
C LEU A 127 -12.55 -14.28 3.21
N GLU A 128 -13.75 -13.76 3.44
CA GLU A 128 -14.98 -14.53 3.54
C GLU A 128 -15.87 -14.28 2.33
N PHE A 129 -16.41 -15.37 1.80
CA PHE A 129 -17.45 -15.34 0.79
C PHE A 129 -18.77 -15.79 1.40
N VAL A 130 -19.78 -14.92 1.31
CA VAL A 130 -21.02 -15.04 2.07
C VAL A 130 -22.22 -14.91 1.14
N GLU A 131 -23.22 -15.76 1.35
CA GLU A 131 -24.55 -15.67 0.76
C GLU A 131 -25.54 -15.08 1.77
N LYS A 132 -26.26 -14.06 1.35
CA LYS A 132 -27.35 -13.43 2.08
C LYS A 132 -28.64 -14.10 1.66
N SER A 133 -29.38 -14.65 2.62
CA SER A 133 -30.68 -15.24 2.39
C SER A 133 -31.72 -14.56 3.28
N MET A 134 -32.96 -14.48 2.79
CA MET A 134 -34.07 -13.99 3.60
C MET A 134 -34.80 -15.20 4.15
N SER A 135 -34.66 -15.46 5.44
CA SER A 135 -35.37 -16.53 6.14
C SER A 135 -36.23 -15.91 7.24
N ASP A 136 -37.54 -16.16 7.19
CA ASP A 136 -38.50 -15.70 8.20
C ASP A 136 -38.48 -14.17 8.47
N GLY A 137 -38.29 -13.38 7.40
CA GLY A 137 -38.25 -11.91 7.48
C GLY A 137 -36.95 -11.31 8.03
N ALA A 138 -35.97 -12.15 8.44
CA ALA A 138 -34.64 -11.74 8.84
C ALA A 138 -33.60 -12.07 7.75
N GLU A 139 -32.65 -11.16 7.53
CA GLU A 139 -31.49 -11.41 6.68
C GLU A 139 -30.53 -12.33 7.43
N THR A 140 -30.30 -13.52 6.91
CA THR A 140 -29.31 -14.48 7.42
C THR A 140 -28.15 -14.58 6.44
N GLU A 141 -26.94 -14.67 6.98
CA GLU A 141 -25.71 -14.75 6.21
C GLU A 141 -25.09 -16.14 6.39
N SER A 142 -24.99 -16.90 5.29
CA SER A 142 -24.32 -18.20 5.24
C SER A 142 -22.91 -18.03 4.67
N LEU A 143 -21.90 -18.50 5.41
CA LEU A 143 -20.52 -18.50 4.94
C LEU A 143 -20.31 -19.65 3.95
N ILE A 144 -19.95 -19.34 2.71
CA ILE A 144 -19.63 -20.33 1.68
C ILE A 144 -18.20 -20.83 1.91
N PHE A 145 -17.24 -19.91 1.88
CA PHE A 145 -15.84 -20.22 2.17
C PHE A 145 -15.15 -19.08 2.93
N SER A 146 -14.09 -19.43 3.66
CA SER A 146 -13.13 -18.48 4.23
C SER A 146 -11.71 -18.92 3.88
N GLY A 147 -10.79 -17.98 3.69
CA GLY A 147 -9.39 -18.27 3.39
C GLY A 147 -8.44 -17.17 3.87
N SER A 148 -7.22 -17.56 4.16
CA SER A 148 -6.13 -16.66 4.58
C SER A 148 -5.30 -16.24 3.36
N PHE A 149 -4.56 -15.14 3.45
CA PHE A 149 -3.70 -14.68 2.36
C PHE A 149 -2.26 -15.19 2.54
N ASP A 150 -1.63 -15.63 1.46
CA ASP A 150 -0.19 -15.88 1.41
C ASP A 150 0.56 -14.57 1.11
N GLY A 151 0.81 -13.77 2.14
CA GLY A 151 1.42 -12.45 1.99
C GLY A 151 1.95 -11.85 3.29
N PRO A 152 2.72 -10.74 3.19
CA PRO A 152 3.24 -10.04 4.36
C PRO A 152 2.13 -9.27 5.08
N ASP A 153 2.26 -9.17 6.40
CA ASP A 153 1.36 -8.44 7.30
C ASP A 153 1.07 -7.01 6.81
N GLU A 154 2.09 -6.28 6.37
CA GLU A 154 1.93 -4.92 5.84
C GLU A 154 1.14 -4.87 4.53
N GLY A 155 1.34 -5.84 3.65
CA GLY A 155 0.68 -5.92 2.34
C GLY A 155 -0.79 -6.27 2.51
N ILE A 156 -1.09 -7.28 3.32
CA ILE A 156 -2.46 -7.72 3.60
C ILE A 156 -3.23 -6.62 4.34
N SER A 157 -2.67 -6.06 5.41
CA SER A 157 -3.30 -4.96 6.15
C SER A 157 -3.57 -3.76 5.26
N ALA A 158 -2.63 -3.42 4.38
CA ALA A 158 -2.80 -2.34 3.44
C ALA A 158 -3.87 -2.62 2.38
N LEU A 159 -4.01 -3.87 1.93
CA LEU A 159 -5.08 -4.27 1.02
C LEU A 159 -6.45 -4.10 1.66
N VAL A 160 -6.62 -4.51 2.92
CA VAL A 160 -7.88 -4.30 3.66
C VAL A 160 -8.18 -2.81 3.79
N HIS A 161 -7.17 -1.99 4.10
CA HIS A 161 -7.34 -0.54 4.17
C HIS A 161 -7.82 0.05 2.84
N LEU A 162 -7.17 -0.26 1.72
CA LEU A 162 -7.55 0.26 0.40
C LEU A 162 -8.93 -0.25 -0.04
N ALA A 163 -9.30 -1.48 0.33
CA ALA A 163 -10.65 -1.98 0.12
C ALA A 163 -11.70 -1.22 0.95
N SER A 164 -11.39 -0.87 2.21
CA SER A 164 -12.29 -0.08 3.07
C SER A 164 -12.55 1.34 2.52
N LEU A 165 -11.58 1.89 1.81
CA LEU A 165 -11.70 3.17 1.11
C LEU A 165 -12.31 3.04 -0.29
N LYS A 166 -12.62 1.82 -0.73
CA LYS A 166 -13.09 1.53 -2.10
C LYS A 166 -12.12 2.01 -3.18
N PHE A 167 -10.83 1.90 -2.93
CA PHE A 167 -9.78 2.13 -3.93
C PHE A 167 -9.33 0.83 -4.61
N MET A 168 -9.52 -0.29 -3.94
CA MET A 168 -9.27 -1.61 -4.49
C MET A 168 -10.46 -2.53 -4.25
N THR A 169 -10.67 -3.46 -5.18
CA THR A 169 -11.62 -4.55 -5.01
C THR A 169 -10.94 -5.89 -5.21
N LEU A 170 -11.60 -6.94 -4.75
CA LEU A 170 -11.18 -8.33 -4.90
C LEU A 170 -12.26 -9.10 -5.63
N ARG A 171 -11.85 -9.99 -6.52
CA ARG A 171 -12.78 -10.74 -7.37
C ARG A 171 -12.30 -12.18 -7.54
N PRO A 172 -13.05 -13.19 -7.06
CA PRO A 172 -12.70 -14.59 -7.26
C PRO A 172 -12.53 -14.92 -8.75
N VAL A 173 -11.51 -15.70 -9.10
CA VAL A 173 -11.30 -16.13 -10.48
C VAL A 173 -12.38 -17.14 -10.89
N MET A 174 -12.97 -16.94 -12.06
CA MET A 174 -14.12 -17.70 -12.56
C MET A 174 -13.79 -19.15 -12.96
N GLY A 175 -14.84 -19.97 -13.05
CA GLY A 175 -14.74 -21.32 -13.60
C GLY A 175 -14.25 -22.38 -12.61
N LEU A 176 -14.07 -22.00 -11.34
CA LEU A 176 -13.69 -22.90 -10.27
C LEU A 176 -14.93 -23.60 -9.71
N THR A 177 -14.84 -24.93 -9.61
CA THR A 177 -15.80 -25.75 -8.88
C THR A 177 -15.24 -25.96 -7.48
N LEU A 178 -15.94 -25.46 -6.47
CA LEU A 178 -15.57 -25.65 -5.08
C LEU A 178 -15.69 -27.13 -4.75
N SER A 179 -14.65 -27.71 -4.18
CA SER A 179 -14.59 -29.12 -3.79
C SER A 179 -13.92 -29.20 -2.42
N GLU A 180 -14.28 -30.20 -1.62
CA GLU A 180 -13.70 -30.43 -0.29
C GLU A 180 -12.17 -30.57 -0.32
N GLY A 181 -11.59 -30.94 -1.47
CA GLY A 181 -10.13 -31.02 -1.67
C GLY A 181 -9.46 -29.73 -2.16
N LEU A 182 -10.21 -28.62 -2.34
CA LEU A 182 -9.64 -27.36 -2.81
C LEU A 182 -8.86 -26.69 -1.67
N SER A 183 -7.54 -26.78 -1.71
CA SER A 183 -6.67 -26.18 -0.69
C SER A 183 -6.41 -24.68 -0.88
N SER A 184 -6.67 -24.15 -2.09
CA SER A 184 -6.37 -22.76 -2.43
C SER A 184 -7.28 -22.18 -3.51
N LEU A 185 -7.57 -20.89 -3.44
CA LEU A 185 -8.44 -20.16 -4.37
C LEU A 185 -7.71 -18.93 -4.87
N ARG A 186 -7.75 -18.66 -6.19
CA ARG A 186 -7.20 -17.42 -6.73
C ARG A 186 -8.23 -16.30 -6.70
N VAL A 187 -7.77 -15.13 -6.33
CA VAL A 187 -8.57 -13.91 -6.25
C VAL A 187 -7.81 -12.79 -6.96
N ARG A 188 -8.47 -12.09 -7.88
CA ARG A 188 -7.92 -10.92 -8.54
C ARG A 188 -8.01 -9.70 -7.65
N VAL A 189 -6.97 -8.88 -7.67
CA VAL A 189 -6.95 -7.57 -7.02
C VAL A 189 -7.01 -6.50 -8.11
N GLU A 190 -8.03 -5.65 -8.05
CA GLU A 190 -8.33 -4.63 -9.05
C GLU A 190 -8.29 -3.23 -8.43
N ILE A 191 -7.74 -2.25 -9.17
CA ILE A 191 -7.84 -0.82 -8.82
C ILE A 191 -9.19 -0.29 -9.28
N LEU A 192 -9.91 0.38 -8.37
CA LEU A 192 -11.16 1.04 -8.69
C LEU A 192 -10.93 2.45 -9.24
N ARG A 193 -11.81 2.89 -10.14
CA ARG A 193 -11.72 4.22 -10.79
C ARG A 193 -11.75 5.39 -9.80
N SER A 194 -12.47 5.21 -8.69
CA SER A 194 -12.55 6.13 -7.56
C SER A 194 -11.19 6.55 -7.00
N LEU A 195 -10.17 5.68 -7.06
CA LEU A 195 -8.82 6.04 -6.66
C LEU A 195 -8.26 7.19 -7.51
N PHE A 196 -8.54 7.19 -8.82
CA PHE A 196 -8.01 8.20 -9.73
C PHE A 196 -8.73 9.54 -9.54
N ASP A 197 -10.03 9.52 -9.27
CA ASP A 197 -10.80 10.72 -8.91
C ASP A 197 -10.21 11.37 -7.64
N ASP A 198 -9.85 10.57 -6.64
CA ASP A 198 -9.20 11.04 -5.42
C ASP A 198 -7.73 11.46 -5.64
N CYS A 199 -7.07 10.97 -6.70
CA CYS A 199 -5.76 11.46 -7.11
C CYS A 199 -5.81 12.86 -7.73
N GLU A 200 -6.90 13.27 -8.38
CA GLU A 200 -6.99 14.64 -8.91
C GLU A 200 -7.02 15.70 -7.80
N SER A 201 -7.44 15.31 -6.59
CA SER A 201 -7.38 16.15 -5.38
C SER A 201 -5.97 16.36 -4.80
N LEU A 202 -4.92 15.71 -5.36
CA LEU A 202 -3.54 15.69 -4.87
C LEU A 202 -2.82 17.04 -4.77
N LEU A 203 -3.43 18.14 -5.22
CA LEU A 203 -2.96 19.50 -4.90
C LEU A 203 -3.06 19.79 -3.39
N GLU A 204 -3.81 19.00 -2.63
CA GLU A 204 -3.83 19.05 -1.17
C GLU A 204 -2.63 18.31 -0.56
N ASN A 205 -1.66 19.07 -0.06
CA ASN A 205 -0.45 18.61 0.65
C ASN A 205 -0.72 17.88 1.99
N THR A 206 -1.93 17.40 2.23
CA THR A 206 -2.24 16.63 3.44
C THR A 206 -1.63 15.22 3.32
N ARG A 207 -1.17 14.68 4.46
CA ARG A 207 -0.60 13.33 4.52
C ARG A 207 -1.71 12.30 4.30
N GLN A 208 -1.98 11.98 3.03
CA GLN A 208 -2.96 10.99 2.64
C GLN A 208 -2.54 9.60 3.17
N LEU A 209 -3.31 9.07 4.12
CA LEU A 209 -2.99 7.83 4.85
C LEU A 209 -2.96 6.61 3.93
N TRP A 210 -3.71 6.64 2.82
CA TRP A 210 -3.80 5.57 1.84
C TRP A 210 -2.52 5.39 1.01
N LYS A 211 -1.69 6.43 0.83
CA LYS A 211 -0.46 6.35 0.02
C LYS A 211 0.50 5.29 0.53
N LYS A 212 0.70 5.24 1.86
CA LYS A 212 1.52 4.22 2.51
C LYS A 212 0.96 2.82 2.26
N SER A 213 -0.36 2.66 2.31
CA SER A 213 -1.01 1.39 2.02
C SER A 213 -0.83 1.00 0.55
N MET A 214 -0.97 1.94 -0.39
CA MET A 214 -0.70 1.68 -1.81
C MET A 214 0.73 1.17 -2.02
N ILE A 215 1.73 1.81 -1.42
CA ILE A 215 3.12 1.37 -1.50
C ILE A 215 3.30 -0.05 -0.98
N ASN A 216 2.71 -0.38 0.18
CA ASN A 216 2.82 -1.71 0.76
C ASN A 216 2.14 -2.79 -0.10
N VAL A 217 0.95 -2.50 -0.65
CA VAL A 217 0.25 -3.44 -1.53
C VAL A 217 1.03 -3.63 -2.83
N ILE A 218 1.51 -2.57 -3.46
CA ILE A 218 2.28 -2.69 -4.71
C ILE A 218 3.62 -3.41 -4.46
N ALA A 219 4.29 -3.16 -3.34
CA ALA A 219 5.51 -3.89 -2.97
C ALA A 219 5.28 -5.39 -2.81
N TRP A 220 4.08 -5.79 -2.37
CA TRP A 220 3.70 -7.18 -2.27
C TRP A 220 3.26 -7.76 -3.62
N LEU A 221 2.34 -7.10 -4.32
CA LEU A 221 1.68 -7.64 -5.51
C LEU A 221 2.52 -7.52 -6.78
N ARG A 222 3.36 -6.48 -6.87
CA ARG A 222 4.19 -6.12 -8.03
C ARG A 222 5.60 -5.70 -7.57
N PRO A 223 6.35 -6.59 -6.89
CA PRO A 223 7.66 -6.23 -6.32
C PRO A 223 8.66 -5.71 -7.36
N GLU A 224 8.50 -6.07 -8.64
CA GLU A 224 9.37 -5.64 -9.73
C GLU A 224 9.41 -4.11 -9.89
N VAL A 225 8.32 -3.40 -9.58
CA VAL A 225 8.26 -1.92 -9.68
C VAL A 225 8.90 -1.22 -8.49
N MET A 226 9.22 -1.97 -7.44
CA MET A 226 9.85 -1.43 -6.23
C MET A 226 11.38 -1.52 -6.22
N THR A 227 11.95 -2.19 -7.23
CA THR A 227 13.39 -2.40 -7.40
C THR A 227 14.13 -1.10 -7.68
N SER A 228 15.42 -1.04 -7.35
CA SER A 228 16.30 0.08 -7.70
C SER A 228 16.42 0.26 -9.21
N GLU A 229 16.38 -0.83 -9.98
CA GLU A 229 16.38 -0.81 -11.44
C GLU A 229 15.13 -0.12 -11.97
N ALA A 230 13.94 -0.51 -11.52
CA ALA A 230 12.70 0.12 -11.99
C ALA A 230 12.58 1.57 -11.51
N LYS A 231 13.02 1.89 -10.29
CA LYS A 231 12.97 3.24 -9.70
C LYS A 231 13.97 4.22 -10.30
N TYR A 232 15.21 3.78 -10.47
CA TYR A 232 16.34 4.66 -10.77
C TYR A 232 17.01 4.34 -12.11
N GLY A 233 16.59 3.28 -12.82
CA GLY A 233 17.23 2.81 -14.04
C GLY A 233 18.62 2.18 -13.81
N ILE A 234 18.91 1.71 -12.58
CA ILE A 234 20.21 1.14 -12.22
C ILE A 234 20.14 -0.39 -12.26
N SER A 235 20.74 -1.02 -13.26
CA SER A 235 20.94 -2.48 -13.29
C SER A 235 22.15 -2.86 -12.41
N ASP A 236 21.99 -3.85 -11.53
CA ASP A 236 23.01 -4.28 -10.53
C ASP A 236 24.32 -4.81 -11.14
N THR A 237 24.40 -4.95 -12.46
CA THR A 237 25.59 -5.44 -13.19
C THR A 237 26.80 -4.51 -13.08
N VAL A 238 26.63 -3.25 -12.67
CA VAL A 238 27.73 -2.27 -12.58
C VAL A 238 28.65 -2.52 -11.36
N ASN A 239 28.25 -3.36 -10.40
CA ASN A 239 29.02 -3.59 -9.16
C ASN A 239 29.82 -4.92 -9.14
N MET A 240 29.82 -5.70 -10.22
CA MET A 240 30.47 -7.02 -10.27
C MET A 240 31.85 -7.04 -10.95
N GLU A 241 32.44 -5.87 -11.19
CA GLU A 241 33.85 -5.75 -11.63
C GLU A 241 34.74 -5.37 -10.44
N VAL A 242 34.87 -6.27 -9.46
CA VAL A 242 35.93 -6.20 -8.45
C VAL A 242 36.72 -7.49 -8.48
N ASP A 243 37.77 -7.43 -9.30
CA ASP A 243 39.08 -8.05 -9.13
C ASP A 243 39.12 -9.37 -8.33
N VAL A 244 39.06 -10.49 -9.06
CA VAL A 244 39.37 -11.82 -8.53
C VAL A 244 40.88 -11.92 -8.32
N SER A 245 41.38 -11.31 -7.24
CA SER A 245 42.71 -11.54 -6.71
C SER A 245 42.58 -12.38 -5.43
N ARG A 246 42.91 -13.67 -5.54
CA ARG A 246 43.03 -14.64 -4.45
C ARG A 246 44.18 -14.27 -3.51
N VAL A 247 43.92 -13.94 -2.24
CA VAL A 247 44.79 -14.31 -1.10
C VAL A 247 43.93 -14.51 0.15
N ALA A 248 44.36 -15.46 0.97
CA ALA A 248 43.65 -16.13 2.04
C ALA A 248 43.46 -15.34 3.36
N ASP A 249 42.47 -15.85 4.09
CA ASP A 249 42.34 -16.03 5.53
C ASP A 249 41.91 -14.86 6.45
N GLY A 250 40.84 -15.17 7.18
CA GLY A 250 40.38 -14.63 8.46
C GLY A 250 40.59 -13.16 8.79
N GLU A 251 39.59 -12.31 8.56
CA GLU A 251 39.29 -11.19 9.46
C GLU A 251 37.89 -10.62 9.22
N THR A 252 37.20 -10.38 10.33
CA THR A 252 35.92 -9.70 10.55
C THR A 252 35.37 -8.86 9.38
N SER A 253 34.13 -9.16 8.98
CA SER A 253 33.31 -8.38 8.06
C SER A 253 33.25 -6.90 8.47
N ARG A 254 34.06 -6.08 7.81
CA ARG A 254 33.96 -4.62 7.88
C ARG A 254 32.69 -4.15 7.16
N PRO A 255 31.98 -3.12 7.67
CA PRO A 255 30.86 -2.54 6.95
C PRO A 255 31.39 -1.97 5.63
N GLY A 256 30.72 -2.34 4.54
CA GLY A 256 31.16 -2.13 3.16
C GLY A 256 31.68 -0.72 2.87
N ASN A 257 32.71 -0.68 2.04
CA ASN A 257 33.20 0.52 1.38
C ASN A 257 32.01 1.36 0.90
N ARG A 258 31.79 2.52 1.51
CA ARG A 258 30.86 3.51 0.96
C ARG A 258 31.40 3.91 -0.41
N ALA A 259 30.68 3.59 -1.47
CA ALA A 259 30.98 4.10 -2.80
C ALA A 259 31.14 5.62 -2.70
N LYS A 260 32.28 6.15 -3.16
CA LYS A 260 32.52 7.59 -3.17
C LYS A 260 31.58 8.21 -4.19
N PHE A 261 30.94 9.34 -3.83
CA PHE A 261 30.08 10.07 -4.77
C PHE A 261 30.90 10.56 -5.97
N ASP A 262 30.54 10.11 -7.16
CA ASP A 262 31.18 10.54 -8.41
C ASP A 262 30.59 11.87 -8.87
N VAL A 263 31.28 12.96 -8.51
CA VAL A 263 30.91 14.32 -8.90
C VAL A 263 30.94 14.48 -10.42
N ALA A 264 31.92 13.88 -11.10
CA ALA A 264 32.09 14.05 -12.55
C ALA A 264 30.97 13.32 -13.31
N GLY A 265 30.68 12.07 -12.94
CA GLY A 265 29.58 11.30 -13.49
C GLY A 265 28.22 11.97 -13.28
N PHE A 266 27.99 12.55 -12.09
CA PHE A 266 26.78 13.33 -11.83
C PHE A 266 26.65 14.52 -12.79
N TYR A 267 27.72 15.31 -12.96
CA TYR A 267 27.68 16.46 -13.87
C TYR A 267 27.42 16.06 -15.31
N GLU A 268 28.02 14.98 -15.81
CA GLU A 268 27.75 14.52 -17.18
C GLU A 268 26.31 13.99 -17.35
N ALA A 269 25.74 13.33 -16.33
CA ALA A 269 24.36 12.82 -16.39
C ALA A 269 23.29 13.92 -16.43
N ILE A 270 23.51 15.06 -15.76
CA ILE A 270 22.54 16.17 -15.72
C ILE A 270 22.82 17.26 -16.76
N LYS A 271 23.93 17.16 -17.50
CA LYS A 271 24.36 18.18 -18.46
C LYS A 271 23.36 18.28 -19.60
N PRO A 272 22.86 19.49 -19.92
CA PRO A 272 21.98 19.66 -21.07
C PRO A 272 22.68 19.21 -22.36
N SER A 273 21.98 18.42 -23.18
CA SER A 273 22.50 17.99 -24.48
C SER A 273 22.82 19.20 -25.37
N LYS A 274 23.90 19.10 -26.15
CA LYS A 274 24.25 20.11 -27.16
C LYS A 274 23.25 20.11 -28.34
N GLU A 275 22.47 19.04 -28.49
CA GLU A 275 21.46 18.85 -29.53
C GLU A 275 20.10 19.49 -29.18
N ASN A 276 19.98 20.08 -27.97
CA ASN A 276 18.77 20.76 -27.55
C ASN A 276 18.42 21.93 -28.49
N SER A 277 17.11 22.13 -28.70
CA SER A 277 16.55 23.14 -29.60
C SER A 277 17.04 24.56 -29.27
N MET A 278 17.23 25.34 -30.33
CA MET A 278 17.64 26.74 -30.26
C MET A 278 16.45 27.64 -30.52
N LEU A 279 16.48 28.85 -29.94
CA LEU A 279 15.49 29.87 -30.27
C LEU A 279 15.75 30.33 -31.70
N GLU A 280 14.87 29.94 -32.62
CA GLU A 280 14.98 30.24 -34.06
C GLU A 280 14.65 31.70 -34.36
N ASP A 281 13.71 32.27 -33.62
CA ASP A 281 13.27 33.67 -33.75
C ASP A 281 14.45 34.64 -33.69
N GLU A 282 14.54 35.51 -34.69
CA GLU A 282 15.46 36.64 -34.71
C GLU A 282 14.80 37.85 -34.07
N PHE A 283 15.44 38.41 -33.04
CA PHE A 283 14.98 39.60 -32.34
C PHE A 283 15.89 40.77 -32.75
N PRO A 284 15.54 41.52 -33.81
CA PRO A 284 16.43 42.57 -34.36
C PRO A 284 16.73 43.68 -33.36
N ASP A 285 15.83 43.92 -32.40
CA ASP A 285 15.98 44.93 -31.36
C ASP A 285 16.80 44.43 -30.15
N LEU A 286 17.11 43.14 -30.07
CA LEU A 286 17.86 42.55 -28.96
C LEU A 286 19.37 42.73 -29.19
N LEU A 287 19.94 43.73 -28.52
CA LEU A 287 21.38 43.95 -28.48
C LEU A 287 21.93 43.58 -27.08
N PRO A 288 22.93 42.68 -26.99
CA PRO A 288 23.71 42.04 -28.05
C PRO A 288 23.09 40.79 -28.68
N VAL A 289 23.55 40.42 -29.88
CA VAL A 289 23.19 39.17 -30.58
C VAL A 289 23.58 37.95 -29.76
N LEU A 290 22.62 37.05 -29.56
CA LEU A 290 22.80 35.85 -28.75
C LEU A 290 23.70 34.81 -29.44
N ARG A 291 24.73 34.35 -28.73
CA ARG A 291 25.58 33.20 -29.10
C ARG A 291 24.76 31.90 -29.09
N PRO A 292 25.22 30.81 -29.75
CA PRO A 292 24.46 29.57 -29.84
C PRO A 292 24.00 28.98 -28.48
N TYR A 293 24.86 29.00 -27.46
CA TYR A 293 24.46 28.53 -26.11
C TYR A 293 23.44 29.47 -25.44
N GLN A 294 23.52 30.78 -25.70
CA GLN A 294 22.57 31.77 -25.19
C GLN A 294 21.20 31.60 -25.86
N ARG A 295 21.17 31.26 -27.16
CA ARG A 295 19.92 30.93 -27.88
C ARG A 295 19.26 29.65 -27.34
N ARG A 296 20.04 28.61 -26.98
CA ARG A 296 19.49 27.42 -26.30
C ARG A 296 18.95 27.74 -24.91
N ALA A 297 19.69 28.53 -24.13
CA ALA A 297 19.25 28.95 -22.80
C ALA A 297 17.96 29.78 -22.88
N ALA A 298 17.91 30.76 -23.80
CA ALA A 298 16.74 31.59 -24.04
C ALA A 298 15.53 30.75 -24.49
N TYR A 299 15.73 29.78 -25.39
CA TYR A 299 14.68 28.84 -25.78
C TYR A 299 14.12 28.08 -24.56
N TRP A 300 15.00 27.49 -23.74
CA TRP A 300 14.57 26.77 -22.53
C TRP A 300 13.81 27.67 -21.56
N MET A 301 14.29 28.90 -21.33
CA MET A 301 13.63 29.88 -20.46
C MET A 301 12.23 30.23 -20.97
N VAL A 302 12.11 30.54 -22.25
CA VAL A 302 10.82 30.85 -22.89
C VAL A 302 9.87 29.66 -22.83
N GLN A 303 10.34 28.44 -23.07
CA GLN A 303 9.52 27.23 -22.95
C GLN A 303 9.01 26.99 -21.52
N ARG A 304 9.79 27.35 -20.49
CA ARG A 304 9.32 27.27 -19.10
C ARG A 304 8.31 28.35 -18.75
N GLU A 305 8.53 29.58 -19.22
CA GLU A 305 7.65 30.72 -18.95
C GLU A 305 6.33 30.65 -19.70
N LYS A 306 6.33 30.10 -20.92
CA LYS A 306 5.12 29.84 -21.70
C LYS A 306 4.16 28.85 -21.02
N GLY A 307 4.60 28.18 -19.95
CA GLY A 307 3.85 27.09 -19.32
C GLY A 307 3.55 25.97 -20.32
N ASP A 308 2.77 24.97 -19.90
CA ASP A 308 2.28 23.89 -20.76
C ASP A 308 1.23 24.41 -21.79
N SER A 309 1.59 25.40 -22.60
CA SER A 309 0.87 25.78 -23.84
C SER A 309 1.13 24.78 -24.97
N ARG A 310 1.50 23.55 -24.60
CA ARG A 310 1.59 22.39 -25.48
C ARG A 310 0.16 22.02 -25.88
N SER A 311 -0.01 21.59 -27.13
CA SER A 311 -1.28 21.00 -27.55
C SER A 311 -1.68 19.88 -26.58
N LEU A 312 -2.98 19.62 -26.42
CA LEU A 312 -3.49 18.55 -25.55
C LEU A 312 -2.77 17.19 -25.81
N ASP A 313 -2.41 16.93 -27.08
CA ASP A 313 -1.68 15.74 -27.53
C ASP A 313 -0.19 15.71 -27.11
N GLU A 314 0.48 16.86 -27.06
CA GLU A 314 1.84 16.95 -26.51
C GLU A 314 1.84 16.89 -24.99
N TRP A 315 0.83 17.50 -24.35
CA TRP A 315 0.63 17.40 -22.92
C TRP A 315 0.35 15.96 -22.47
N GLN A 316 -0.54 15.24 -23.16
CA GLN A 316 -0.80 13.81 -22.94
C GLN A 316 0.47 12.97 -23.13
N ARG A 317 1.25 13.20 -24.19
CA ARG A 317 2.53 12.49 -24.41
C ARG A 317 3.57 12.74 -23.32
N ASN A 318 3.60 13.95 -22.74
CA ASN A 318 4.54 14.28 -21.67
C ASN A 318 4.06 13.83 -20.28
N MET A 319 2.75 13.77 -20.03
CA MET A 319 2.19 13.16 -18.80
C MET A 319 2.50 11.66 -18.71
N LEU A 320 2.46 10.96 -19.85
CA LEU A 320 2.86 9.56 -19.97
C LEU A 320 4.36 9.35 -19.69
N SER A 321 5.14 10.42 -19.60
CA SER A 321 6.57 10.42 -19.29
C SER A 321 6.88 11.19 -18.00
N SER A 322 6.04 11.09 -16.96
CA SER A 322 6.46 11.53 -15.63
C SER A 322 7.69 10.68 -15.23
N PRO A 323 8.88 11.29 -15.05
CA PRO A 323 10.12 10.54 -14.85
C PRO A 323 10.16 9.76 -13.54
N LEU A 324 9.21 10.00 -12.65
CA LEU A 324 9.07 9.34 -11.35
C LEU A 324 7.98 8.26 -11.35
N CYS A 325 7.22 8.11 -12.44
CA CYS A 325 6.19 7.09 -12.55
C CYS A 325 6.70 5.88 -13.34
N ILE A 326 6.37 4.70 -12.84
CA ILE A 326 6.63 3.41 -13.47
C ILE A 326 5.32 2.89 -14.02
N GLN A 327 5.35 2.30 -15.21
CA GLN A 327 4.20 1.64 -15.82
C GLN A 327 3.97 0.27 -15.19
N VAL A 328 2.73 -0.01 -14.81
CA VAL A 328 2.26 -1.29 -14.28
C VAL A 328 1.22 -1.84 -15.25
N ASP A 329 1.52 -3.00 -15.85
CA ASP A 329 0.60 -3.64 -16.80
C ASP A 329 -0.55 -4.34 -16.06
N CYS A 330 -1.79 -4.15 -16.49
CA CYS A 330 -2.93 -4.88 -15.95
C CYS A 330 -2.99 -6.31 -16.52
N LEU A 331 -3.53 -7.25 -15.75
CA LEU A 331 -3.71 -8.63 -16.19
C LEU A 331 -4.81 -8.71 -17.27
N ASP A 332 -4.62 -9.64 -18.22
CA ASP A 332 -5.53 -10.00 -19.32
C ASP A 332 -6.07 -8.86 -20.20
N THR A 333 -5.55 -7.65 -20.02
CA THR A 333 -5.94 -6.46 -20.75
C THR A 333 -4.68 -5.77 -21.28
N HIS A 334 -4.85 -4.90 -22.26
CA HIS A 334 -3.77 -4.02 -22.72
C HIS A 334 -3.69 -2.72 -21.91
N SER A 335 -4.47 -2.63 -20.83
CA SER A 335 -4.55 -1.48 -19.94
C SER A 335 -3.30 -1.38 -19.07
N LYS A 336 -2.94 -0.14 -18.75
CA LYS A 336 -1.73 0.21 -18.02
C LYS A 336 -2.06 1.26 -16.98
N VAL A 337 -1.46 1.13 -15.80
CA VAL A 337 -1.54 2.12 -14.72
C VAL A 337 -0.15 2.68 -14.47
N PHE A 338 -0.06 3.96 -14.14
CA PHE A 338 1.20 4.61 -13.79
C PHE A 338 1.30 4.77 -12.27
N PHE A 339 2.36 4.21 -11.69
CA PHE A 339 2.59 4.22 -10.25
C PHE A 339 3.87 4.97 -9.91
N ASN A 340 3.81 5.86 -8.91
CA ASN A 340 4.99 6.54 -8.39
C ASN A 340 5.48 5.82 -7.11
N PRO A 341 6.62 5.14 -7.15
CA PRO A 341 7.11 4.34 -6.03
C PRO A 341 7.92 5.17 -5.00
N PHE A 342 7.99 6.49 -5.17
CA PHE A 342 8.65 7.46 -4.28
C PHE A 342 7.69 8.20 -3.34
N GLY A 343 6.38 7.93 -3.46
CA GLY A 343 5.29 8.67 -2.81
C GLY A 343 5.23 8.60 -1.29
#